data_AF-T1EJL2-F1
#
_entry.id   AF-T1EJL2-F1
#
_cell.length_a   1.000
_cell.length_b   1.000
_cell.length_c   1.000
_cell.angle_alpha   90.00
_cell.angle_beta   90.00
_cell.angle_gamma   90.00
#
_symmetry.space_group_name_H-M   'P 1'
#
loop_
_entity.id
_entity.type
_entity.pdbx_description
1 polymer ?
#
loop_
_entity_poly.entity_id
_entity_poly.type
_entity_poly.pdbx_seq_one_letter_code
_entity_poly.pdbx_strand_id
1 'polypeptide(L)'
;RLIEWIELNRMFGVEYFFFYNFSIGSKVEKVLEYYVKQNLATIIQWKLPIEVNERTDASDIHYYGQLTAMNDCITRSRLTSHFVLNIDIDEFIVPIRRQTFYQLFTDI
;
A
#
# COMPACT_ATOMS: atom_id res chain seq x y z
N ARG A 1 10.28 1.81 -11.17
CA ARG A 1 10.13 1.10 -9.89
C ARG A 1 8.70 1.19 -9.35
N LEU A 2 8.12 2.35 -8.99
CA LEU A 2 6.71 2.38 -8.54
C LEU A 2 5.71 1.82 -9.58
N ILE A 3 5.79 2.27 -10.84
CA ILE A 3 4.92 1.77 -11.92
C ILE A 3 5.06 0.24 -12.08
N GLU A 4 6.31 -0.23 -12.13
CA GLU A 4 6.63 -1.66 -12.22
C GLU A 4 6.04 -2.45 -11.05
N TRP A 5 6.12 -1.93 -9.82
CA TRP A 5 5.54 -2.55 -8.64
C TRP A 5 4.01 -2.63 -8.73
N ILE A 6 3.35 -1.57 -9.18
CA ILE A 6 1.90 -1.55 -9.36
C ILE A 6 1.50 -2.56 -10.43
N GLU A 7 2.10 -2.50 -11.62
CA GLU A 7 1.74 -3.39 -12.72
C GLU A 7 2.03 -4.85 -12.42
N LEU A 8 3.14 -5.17 -11.73
CA LEU A 8 3.44 -6.55 -11.36
C LEU A 8 2.42 -7.11 -10.35
N ASN A 9 2.04 -6.33 -9.33
CA ASN A 9 1.00 -6.74 -8.39
C ASN A 9 -0.36 -6.92 -9.09
N ARG A 10 -0.67 -6.07 -10.09
CA ARG A 10 -1.87 -6.24 -10.94
C ARG A 10 -1.81 -7.52 -11.76
N MET A 11 -0.65 -7.87 -12.32
CA MET A 11 -0.45 -9.13 -13.03
C MET A 11 -0.69 -10.34 -12.13
N PHE A 12 -0.37 -10.26 -10.84
CA PHE A 12 -0.68 -11.31 -9.85
C PHE A 12 -2.12 -11.26 -9.31
N GLY A 13 -2.96 -10.34 -9.81
CA GLY A 13 -4.39 -10.29 -9.52
C GLY A 13 -4.79 -9.30 -8.42
N VAL A 14 -3.95 -8.33 -8.06
CA VAL A 14 -4.38 -7.21 -7.22
C VAL A 14 -5.30 -6.28 -8.02
N GLU A 15 -6.51 -6.09 -7.54
CA GLU A 15 -7.55 -5.31 -8.23
C GLU A 15 -7.57 -3.84 -7.81
N TYR A 16 -7.16 -3.53 -6.57
CA TYR A 16 -7.26 -2.20 -5.99
C TYR A 16 -6.12 -1.89 -5.01
N PHE A 17 -5.67 -0.63 -4.99
CA PHE A 17 -4.54 -0.18 -4.15
C PHE A 17 -4.93 0.97 -3.21
N PHE A 18 -4.44 0.91 -1.97
CA PHE A 18 -4.45 2.04 -1.06
C PHE A 18 -3.02 2.54 -0.85
N PHE A 19 -2.76 3.81 -1.17
CA PHE A 19 -1.47 4.45 -0.94
C PHE A 19 -1.58 5.46 0.19
N TYR A 20 -0.80 5.26 1.26
CA TYR A 20 -0.74 6.17 2.40
C TYR A 20 0.37 7.19 2.19
N ASN A 21 -0.02 8.40 1.78
CA ASN A 21 0.90 9.48 1.47
C ASN A 21 1.28 10.27 2.72
N PHE A 22 2.48 10.03 3.23
CA PHE A 22 3.09 10.86 4.27
C PHE A 22 3.79 12.09 3.68
N SER A 23 4.65 11.90 2.66
CA SER A 23 5.48 12.97 2.10
C SER A 23 5.98 12.69 0.67
N ILE A 24 5.14 12.17 -0.23
CA ILE A 24 5.56 11.89 -1.62
C ILE A 24 5.87 13.17 -2.41
N GLY A 25 6.81 13.08 -3.36
CA GLY A 25 7.12 14.17 -4.29
C GLY A 25 6.19 14.23 -5.51
N SER A 26 6.16 15.37 -6.19
CA SER A 26 5.25 15.66 -7.32
C SER A 26 5.30 14.67 -8.49
N LYS A 27 6.45 14.03 -8.74
CA LYS A 27 6.57 12.99 -9.78
C LYS A 27 5.80 11.72 -9.41
N VAL A 28 5.88 11.31 -8.14
CA VAL A 28 5.18 10.12 -7.62
C VAL A 28 3.69 10.40 -7.56
N GLU A 29 3.31 11.58 -7.08
CA GLU A 29 1.92 12.05 -7.06
C GLU A 29 1.25 11.95 -8.44
N LYS A 30 1.88 12.49 -9.50
CA LYS A 30 1.35 12.38 -10.88
C LYS A 30 1.13 10.94 -11.35
N VAL A 31 2.01 10.02 -10.95
CA VAL A 31 1.85 8.59 -11.29
C VAL A 31 0.66 8.01 -10.53
N LEU A 32 0.55 8.25 -9.23
CA LEU A 32 -0.57 7.73 -8.44
C LEU A 32 -1.91 8.33 -8.88
N GLU A 33 -1.95 9.62 -9.23
CA GLU A 33 -3.14 10.28 -9.81
C GLU A 33 -3.62 9.62 -11.10
N TYR A 34 -2.71 9.10 -11.93
CA TYR A 34 -3.07 8.35 -13.12
C TYR A 34 -3.86 7.07 -12.75
N TYR A 35 -3.39 6.32 -11.76
CA TYR A 35 -4.09 5.11 -11.28
C TYR A 35 -5.39 5.42 -10.54
N VAL A 36 -5.45 6.53 -9.79
CA VAL A 36 -6.70 7.03 -9.18
C VAL A 36 -7.74 7.33 -10.25
N LYS A 37 -7.36 8.03 -11.34
CA LYS A 37 -8.28 8.35 -12.46
C LYS A 37 -8.83 7.12 -13.18
N GLN A 38 -8.13 5.98 -13.09
CA GLN A 38 -8.58 4.70 -13.62
C GLN A 38 -9.43 3.89 -12.65
N ASN A 39 -9.75 4.43 -11.47
CA ASN A 39 -10.42 3.73 -10.37
C ASN A 39 -9.64 2.49 -9.87
N LEU A 40 -8.31 2.50 -10.00
CA LEU A 40 -7.45 1.40 -9.54
C LEU A 40 -6.82 1.66 -8.16
N ALA A 41 -6.83 2.92 -7.70
CA ALA A 41 -6.20 3.28 -6.44
C ALA A 41 -6.92 4.40 -5.71
N THR A 42 -6.73 4.47 -4.40
CA THR A 42 -7.01 5.64 -3.56
C THR A 42 -5.72 6.11 -2.88
N ILE A 43 -5.49 7.43 -2.89
CA ILE A 43 -4.42 8.06 -2.12
C ILE A 43 -5.02 8.61 -0.82
N ILE A 44 -4.54 8.12 0.32
CA ILE A 44 -4.92 8.57 1.65
C ILE A 44 -3.83 9.52 2.15
N GLN A 45 -4.17 10.77 2.44
CA GLN A 45 -3.24 11.73 3.01
C GLN A 45 -2.97 11.36 4.47
N TRP A 46 -1.75 10.88 4.74
CA TRP A 46 -1.36 10.30 6.02
C TRP A 46 -0.73 11.37 6.92
N LYS A 47 -1.60 12.14 7.58
CA LYS A 47 -1.20 13.20 8.51
C LYS A 47 -1.17 12.64 9.93
N LEU A 48 0.00 12.64 10.56
CA LEU A 48 0.12 12.23 11.95
C LEU A 48 -0.13 13.40 12.89
N PRO A 49 -0.73 13.16 14.07
CA PRO A 49 -0.91 14.18 15.11
C PRO A 49 0.37 14.44 15.92
N ILE A 50 1.54 14.22 15.32
CA ILE A 50 2.86 14.46 15.91
C ILE A 50 3.73 15.20 14.89
N GLU A 51 4.49 16.19 15.38
CA GLU A 51 5.52 16.83 14.56
C GLU A 51 6.73 15.92 14.46
N VAL A 52 7.09 15.61 13.23
CA VAL A 52 8.18 14.70 12.90
C VAL A 52 9.45 15.53 12.65
N ASN A 53 10.42 15.49 13.56
CA ASN A 53 11.67 16.23 13.42
C ASN A 53 12.87 15.51 14.08
N GLU A 54 14.09 16.01 13.85
CA GLU A 54 15.34 15.39 14.37
C GLU A 54 15.46 15.34 15.90
N ARG A 55 14.51 15.91 16.65
CA ARG A 55 14.53 16.02 18.12
C ARG A 55 13.43 15.22 18.81
N THR A 56 12.54 14.57 18.07
CA THR A 56 11.52 13.67 18.63
C THR A 56 12.12 12.25 18.81
N ASP A 57 11.78 11.60 19.92
CA ASP A 57 12.21 10.23 20.28
C ASP A 57 11.25 9.69 21.38
N ALA A 58 11.05 8.41 21.65
CA ALA A 58 11.79 7.21 21.25
C ALA A 58 11.20 6.54 20.01
N SER A 59 11.92 6.57 18.89
CA SER A 59 11.58 5.90 17.63
C SER A 59 10.27 6.48 17.08
N ASP A 60 10.17 7.51 16.21
CA ASP A 60 8.94 8.36 16.03
C ASP A 60 7.84 7.87 15.05
N ILE A 61 6.69 7.38 15.48
CA ILE A 61 6.62 6.35 16.52
C ILE A 61 7.15 4.99 15.94
N HIS A 62 8.30 5.06 15.20
CA HIS A 62 9.20 4.16 14.42
C HIS A 62 9.00 3.80 12.92
N TYR A 63 8.21 4.51 12.16
CA TYR A 63 6.85 4.04 11.95
C TYR A 63 6.14 5.07 11.12
N TYR A 64 6.22 6.33 11.54
CA TYR A 64 5.29 7.40 11.17
C TYR A 64 3.86 6.90 10.86
N GLY A 65 3.37 5.94 11.63
CA GLY A 65 2.03 5.38 11.53
C GLY A 65 1.90 4.06 10.78
N GLN A 66 2.96 3.39 10.30
CA GLN A 66 2.83 2.22 9.40
C GLN A 66 1.87 1.14 9.91
N LEU A 67 1.99 0.64 11.14
CA LEU A 67 1.02 -0.36 11.64
C LEU A 67 -0.38 0.22 11.75
N THR A 68 -0.51 1.51 12.10
CA THR A 68 -1.82 2.19 12.07
C THR A 68 -2.37 2.26 10.64
N ALA A 69 -1.54 2.57 9.64
CA ALA A 69 -1.93 2.62 8.24
C ALA A 69 -2.34 1.24 7.70
N MET A 70 -1.59 0.19 8.07
CA MET A 70 -1.93 -1.20 7.74
C MET A 70 -3.27 -1.60 8.38
N ASN A 71 -3.48 -1.26 9.66
CA ASN A 71 -4.74 -1.53 10.34
C ASN A 71 -5.92 -0.75 9.75
N ASP A 72 -5.72 0.52 9.36
CA ASP A 72 -6.70 1.32 8.65
C ASP A 72 -7.05 0.67 7.29
N CYS A 73 -6.05 0.19 6.55
CA CYS A 73 -6.22 -0.48 5.26
C CYS A 73 -7.07 -1.76 5.39
N ILE A 74 -6.72 -2.61 6.36
CA ILE A 74 -7.45 -3.84 6.67
C ILE A 74 -8.89 -3.50 7.05
N THR A 75 -9.09 -2.50 7.90
CA THR A 75 -10.42 -2.09 8.38
C THR A 75 -11.30 -1.58 7.24
N ARG A 76 -10.77 -0.73 6.35
CA ARG A 76 -11.47 -0.23 5.16
C ARG A 76 -11.87 -1.36 4.21
N SER A 77 -10.99 -2.34 4.06
CA SER A 77 -11.15 -3.43 3.09
C SER A 77 -12.00 -4.59 3.61
N ARG A 78 -12.36 -4.58 4.90
CA ARG A 78 -13.01 -5.70 5.62
C ARG A 78 -14.28 -6.25 4.97
N LEU A 79 -15.05 -5.40 4.29
CA LEU A 79 -16.33 -5.78 3.66
C LEU A 79 -16.27 -5.80 2.14
N THR A 80 -15.15 -5.41 1.54
CA THR A 80 -15.01 -5.23 0.10
C THR A 80 -13.99 -6.17 -0.53
N SER A 81 -13.15 -6.83 0.27
CA SER A 81 -12.03 -7.61 -0.21
C SER A 81 -12.00 -8.98 0.44
N HIS A 82 -11.73 -10.02 -0.35
CA HIS A 82 -11.54 -11.39 0.16
C HIS A 82 -10.18 -11.56 0.84
N PHE A 83 -9.13 -10.94 0.27
CA PHE A 83 -7.78 -10.93 0.82
C PHE A 83 -7.24 -9.49 0.80
N VAL A 84 -6.41 -9.15 1.78
CA VAL A 84 -5.73 -7.86 1.88
C VAL A 84 -4.24 -8.11 2.04
N LEU A 85 -3.45 -7.43 1.23
CA LEU A 85 -2.00 -7.49 1.21
C LEU A 85 -1.45 -6.18 1.77
N ASN A 86 -0.57 -6.26 2.76
CA ASN A 86 0.26 -5.13 3.16
C ASN A 86 1.69 -5.46 2.78
N ILE A 87 2.24 -4.70 1.83
CA ILE A 87 3.56 -4.92 1.25
C ILE A 87 4.24 -3.58 1.03
N ASP A 88 5.54 -3.50 1.30
CA ASP A 88 6.32 -2.31 1.01
C ASP A 88 6.58 -2.18 -0.50
N ILE A 89 6.73 -0.95 -1.00
CA ILE A 89 6.81 -0.64 -2.44
C ILE A 89 8.12 -1.11 -3.11
N ASP A 90 9.10 -1.52 -2.31
CA ASP A 90 10.37 -2.10 -2.73
C ASP A 90 10.43 -3.62 -2.51
N GLU A 91 9.35 -4.22 -2.02
CA GLU A 91 9.21 -5.66 -1.83
C GLU A 91 8.25 -6.30 -2.84
N PHE A 92 8.46 -7.59 -3.11
CA PHE A 92 7.62 -8.37 -4.01
C PHE A 92 7.28 -9.73 -3.40
N ILE A 93 5.99 -10.06 -3.39
CA ILE A 93 5.55 -11.44 -3.15
C ILE A 93 5.46 -12.12 -4.52
N VAL A 94 6.23 -13.19 -4.71
CA VAL A 94 6.28 -13.95 -5.97
C VAL A 94 5.70 -15.35 -5.76
N PRO A 95 4.51 -15.65 -6.33
CA PRO A 95 3.96 -17.00 -6.28
C PRO A 95 4.86 -18.00 -7.03
N ILE A 96 5.31 -19.07 -6.36
CA ILE A 96 6.18 -20.09 -6.99
C ILE A 96 5.37 -21.18 -7.69
N ARG A 97 4.24 -21.59 -7.10
CA ARG A 97 3.41 -22.72 -7.59
C ARG A 97 2.06 -22.31 -8.17
N ARG A 98 1.67 -21.04 -7.97
CA ARG A 98 0.37 -20.48 -8.37
C ARG A 98 0.60 -19.29 -9.29
N GLN A 99 -0.43 -18.89 -10.03
CA GLN A 99 -0.34 -17.76 -10.96
C GLN A 99 -0.82 -16.45 -10.33
N THR A 100 -1.76 -16.51 -9.39
CA THR A 100 -2.36 -15.33 -8.75
C THR A 100 -2.32 -15.42 -7.24
N PHE A 101 -2.41 -14.26 -6.57
CA PHE A 101 -2.51 -14.20 -5.13
C PHE A 101 -3.77 -14.88 -4.58
N TYR A 102 -4.89 -14.79 -5.29
CA TYR A 102 -6.11 -15.50 -4.89
C TYR A 102 -5.86 -17.01 -4.78
N GLN A 103 -5.28 -17.62 -5.82
CA GLN A 103 -4.94 -19.05 -5.80
C GLN A 103 -3.94 -19.40 -4.69
N LEU A 104 -2.96 -18.51 -4.44
CA LEU A 104 -1.95 -18.71 -3.39
C LEU A 104 -2.58 -18.71 -2.00
N PHE A 105 -3.50 -17.79 -1.71
CA PHE A 105 -4.07 -17.63 -0.37
C PHE A 105 -5.28 -18.52 -0.08
N THR A 106 -5.94 -19.08 -1.10
CA THR A 106 -6.99 -20.10 -0.90
C THR A 106 -6.44 -21.50 -0.61
N ASP A 107 -5.14 -21.72 -0.78
CA ASP A 107 -4.48 -23.01 -0.47
C ASP A 107 -4.13 -23.19 1.02
N ILE A 108 -4.26 -22.13 1.83
CA ILE A 108 -3.95 -22.10 3.27
C ILE A 108 -5.19 -22.53 4.05
#